data_AF-A0A674E1W7-F1
#
_entry.id   AF-A0A674E1W7-F1
#
_cell.length_a   1.000
_cell.length_b   1.000
_cell.length_c   1.000
_cell.angle_alpha   90.00
_cell.angle_beta   90.00
_cell.angle_gamma   90.00
#
_symmetry.space_group_name_H-M   'P 1'
#
loop_
_entity.id
_entity.type
_entity.pdbx_description
1 polymer ?
#
loop_
_entity_poly.entity_id
_entity_poly.type
_entity_poly.pdbx_seq_one_letter_code
_entity_poly.pdbx_strand_id
1 'polypeptide(L)'
;MELDKMDENDWKYHGEGNKSLVVSNVQHARVLRLLKYSTEDAENSHKTTEQAFRHIQNIVDYSQNVMKPLLGEKFVHNGEAVKLPLDFVRQLSLKVQQERPESRCDKVMDTFSGCALCLPNLTQLSCCCSREHRPPLCIEIKPKCGFLPSSRHVTKEIKHKVCRFCMHQHFKLAHGKWKRLSRYCPLDLFSGNKQRMSLAIKHLIEEPQNNFKIFKGGECIYSCKDDADVLQDVDELAQHLRPYFLPSGSLMNGHQSSKVVLNELIQVIVSALLSSWDPRKTHLSEGRVRCEASLLHRDLLRNTNHCLPKDCVLDKILGTQMLDSLDIEGLNPLFKRVEQHLQDFPKERSSLQIDGPYSQSFLEKIQNCPTEDDGSIEYAVGKGYRPVPRLTSLYTAYRLDQSLEIQPSKPHFTYSVSILDLDPKPYESIPHQSRLDSKIVNHYLRSTLPNNQELANQSVFLGWDREGEDCTLVFHPV
;
A
#
# COMPACT_ATOMS: atom_id res chain seq x y z
N MET A 1 -18.44 11.49 19.44
CA MET A 1 -19.56 11.06 18.57
C MET A 1 -20.63 10.58 19.52
N GLU A 2 -21.79 11.23 19.57
CA GLU A 2 -22.89 10.76 20.42
C GLU A 2 -23.40 9.43 19.83
N LEU A 3 -23.21 8.33 20.56
CA LEU A 3 -23.46 6.96 20.06
C LEU A 3 -24.95 6.67 19.85
N ASP A 4 -25.83 7.43 20.50
CA ASP A 4 -27.29 7.20 20.50
C ASP A 4 -28.02 7.82 19.28
N LYS A 5 -27.29 8.39 18.31
CA LYS A 5 -27.86 9.06 17.12
C LYS A 5 -27.03 8.83 15.85
N MET A 6 -26.47 7.64 15.65
CA MET A 6 -25.76 7.33 14.40
C MET A 6 -26.74 6.93 13.29
N ASP A 7 -26.79 7.70 12.21
CA ASP A 7 -27.59 7.43 11.00
C ASP A 7 -26.69 6.84 9.90
N GLU A 8 -27.06 5.70 9.32
CA GLU A 8 -26.35 5.06 8.21
C GLU A 8 -26.32 5.93 6.93
N ASN A 9 -27.25 6.88 6.81
CA ASN A 9 -27.34 7.79 5.68
C ASN A 9 -26.20 8.82 5.66
N ASP A 10 -25.63 9.13 6.82
CA ASP A 10 -24.46 10.01 6.94
C ASP A 10 -23.14 9.35 6.53
N TRP A 11 -23.16 8.07 6.13
CA TRP A 11 -21.97 7.31 5.75
C TRP A 11 -22.10 6.75 4.33
N LYS A 12 -21.00 6.83 3.56
CA LYS A 12 -20.90 6.27 2.21
C LYS A 12 -19.73 5.31 2.09
N TYR A 13 -19.83 4.32 1.20
CA TYR A 13 -18.70 3.45 0.90
C TYR A 13 -17.53 4.27 0.38
N HIS A 14 -16.33 4.02 0.91
CA HIS A 14 -15.10 4.70 0.52
C HIS A 14 -14.12 3.77 -0.19
N GLY A 15 -14.04 2.53 0.26
CA GLY A 15 -13.20 1.50 -0.36
C GLY A 15 -12.97 0.32 0.56
N GLU A 16 -12.42 -0.77 0.01
CA GLU A 16 -12.10 -1.95 0.81
C GLU A 16 -10.82 -2.66 0.38
N GLY A 17 -10.23 -3.36 1.36
CA GLY A 17 -9.16 -4.31 1.17
C GLY A 17 -9.62 -5.74 1.47
N ASN A 18 -8.65 -6.65 1.54
CA ASN A 18 -8.95 -8.05 1.82
C ASN A 18 -9.40 -8.32 3.27
N LYS A 19 -9.06 -7.44 4.22
CA LYS A 19 -9.30 -7.63 5.66
C LYS A 19 -10.18 -6.56 6.31
N SER A 20 -10.50 -5.50 5.58
CA SER A 20 -11.24 -4.36 6.12
C SER A 20 -11.99 -3.61 5.05
N LEU A 21 -13.12 -3.03 5.44
CA LEU A 21 -13.96 -2.13 4.65
C LEU A 21 -13.94 -0.74 5.29
N VAL A 22 -13.93 0.31 4.47
CA VAL A 22 -13.88 1.70 4.92
C VAL A 22 -15.12 2.44 4.41
N VAL A 23 -15.80 3.12 5.33
CA VAL A 23 -16.87 4.08 5.04
C VAL A 23 -16.44 5.48 5.45
N SER A 24 -16.82 6.49 4.69
CA SER A 24 -16.54 7.90 4.99
C SER A 24 -17.80 8.62 5.41
N ASN A 25 -17.71 9.49 6.41
CA ASN A 25 -18.82 10.36 6.81
C ASN A 25 -18.99 11.49 5.78
N VAL A 26 -20.23 11.88 5.50
CA VAL A 26 -20.56 12.90 4.49
C VAL A 26 -20.29 14.32 5.01
N GLN A 27 -20.51 14.56 6.31
CA GLN A 27 -20.44 15.90 6.92
C GLN A 27 -19.10 16.16 7.61
N HIS A 28 -18.49 15.11 8.16
CA HIS A 28 -17.26 15.18 8.93
C HIS A 28 -16.10 14.50 8.20
N ALA A 29 -14.90 15.07 8.30
CA ALA A 29 -13.68 14.51 7.73
C ALA A 29 -13.18 13.29 8.54
N ARG A 30 -14.00 12.24 8.64
CA ARG A 30 -13.74 10.99 9.36
C ARG A 30 -14.13 9.79 8.52
N VAL A 31 -13.45 8.68 8.75
CA VAL A 31 -13.78 7.37 8.20
C VAL A 31 -13.89 6.35 9.33
N LEU A 32 -14.76 5.34 9.13
CA LEU A 32 -14.79 4.14 9.94
C LEU A 32 -14.22 2.99 9.12
N ARG A 33 -13.26 2.30 9.70
CA ARG A 33 -12.68 1.09 9.13
C ARG A 33 -13.15 -0.11 9.93
N LEU A 34 -13.97 -0.94 9.30
CA LEU A 34 -14.56 -2.15 9.86
C LEU A 34 -13.79 -3.38 9.40
N LEU A 35 -13.77 -4.42 10.24
CA LEU A 35 -13.12 -5.69 9.94
C LEU A 35 -13.95 -6.51 8.93
N LYS A 36 -13.26 -7.37 8.17
CA LYS A 36 -13.88 -8.35 7.26
C LYS A 36 -13.42 -9.76 7.60
N TYR A 37 -14.33 -10.72 7.43
CA TYR A 37 -14.06 -12.15 7.63
C TYR A 37 -14.54 -12.98 6.44
N SER A 38 -13.92 -14.14 6.21
CA SER A 38 -14.51 -15.16 5.34
C SER A 38 -15.84 -15.64 5.93
N THR A 39 -16.76 -16.15 5.12
CA THR A 39 -17.99 -16.79 5.61
C THR A 39 -17.69 -17.96 6.54
N GLU A 40 -16.70 -18.79 6.18
CA GLU A 40 -16.20 -19.91 7.00
C GLU A 40 -15.55 -19.45 8.32
N ASP A 41 -14.84 -18.32 8.28
CA ASP A 41 -14.26 -17.69 9.46
C ASP A 41 -15.35 -17.06 10.32
N ALA A 42 -16.40 -16.47 9.74
CA ALA A 42 -17.48 -15.81 10.47
C ALA A 42 -18.32 -16.80 11.29
N GLU A 43 -18.49 -18.03 10.80
CA GLU A 43 -19.18 -19.11 11.51
C GLU A 43 -18.32 -19.72 12.63
N ASN A 44 -16.98 -19.79 12.46
CA ASN A 44 -16.06 -20.38 13.44
C ASN A 44 -15.40 -19.37 14.39
N SER A 45 -15.40 -18.08 14.04
CA SER A 45 -14.83 -16.98 14.81
C SER A 45 -15.93 -16.33 15.63
N HIS A 46 -16.39 -16.99 16.69
CA HIS A 46 -17.05 -16.30 17.80
C HIS A 46 -16.02 -15.42 18.54
N LYS A 47 -15.46 -14.43 17.84
CA LYS A 47 -14.65 -13.40 18.48
C LYS A 47 -15.59 -12.57 19.30
N THR A 48 -15.40 -12.60 20.62
CA THR A 48 -16.19 -11.74 21.49
C THR A 48 -15.93 -10.27 21.11
N THR A 49 -16.88 -9.40 21.43
CA THR A 49 -16.73 -7.95 21.25
C THR A 49 -15.40 -7.45 21.85
N GLU A 50 -14.97 -8.01 22.98
CA GLU A 50 -13.70 -7.70 23.63
C GLU A 50 -12.49 -8.11 22.78
N GLN A 51 -12.53 -9.28 22.13
CA GLN A 51 -11.44 -9.74 21.26
C GLN A 51 -11.34 -8.89 19.99
N ALA A 52 -12.46 -8.53 19.38
CA ALA A 52 -12.50 -7.62 18.23
C ALA A 52 -11.98 -6.23 18.61
N PHE A 53 -12.45 -5.67 19.74
CA PHE A 53 -11.96 -4.40 20.26
C PHE A 53 -10.46 -4.45 20.55
N ARG A 54 -9.98 -5.53 21.19
CA ARG A 54 -8.54 -5.72 21.48
C ARG A 54 -7.71 -5.78 20.20
N HIS A 55 -8.20 -6.44 19.15
CA HIS A 55 -7.52 -6.48 17.86
C HIS A 55 -7.41 -5.08 17.25
N ILE A 56 -8.49 -4.29 17.26
CA ILE A 56 -8.43 -2.91 16.76
C ILE A 56 -7.50 -2.05 17.63
N GLN A 57 -7.54 -2.22 18.95
CA GLN A 57 -6.63 -1.53 19.88
C GLN A 57 -5.17 -1.88 19.58
N ASN A 58 -4.88 -3.14 19.29
CA ASN A 58 -3.54 -3.58 18.88
C ASN A 58 -3.07 -2.88 17.58
N ILE A 59 -3.96 -2.60 16.63
CA ILE A 59 -3.63 -1.81 15.42
C ILE A 59 -3.27 -0.37 15.81
N VAL A 60 -4.03 0.24 16.72
CA VAL A 60 -3.78 1.59 17.23
C VAL A 60 -2.43 1.65 17.96
N ASP A 61 -2.20 0.73 18.90
CA ASP A 61 -0.97 0.65 19.69
C ASP A 61 0.25 0.45 18.80
N TYR A 62 0.16 -0.43 17.79
CA TYR A 62 1.24 -0.64 16.83
C TYR A 62 1.52 0.60 15.98
N SER A 63 0.47 1.27 15.49
CA SER A 63 0.60 2.53 14.76
C SER A 63 1.32 3.59 15.61
N GLN A 64 0.88 3.75 16.86
CA GLN A 64 1.36 4.79 17.77
C GLN A 64 2.77 4.52 18.33
N ASN A 65 3.06 3.28 18.72
CA ASN A 65 4.27 2.95 19.47
C ASN A 65 5.39 2.35 18.59
N VAL A 66 5.05 1.84 17.39
CA VAL A 66 6.03 1.23 16.47
C VAL A 66 6.17 2.04 15.18
N MET A 67 5.08 2.26 14.46
CA MET A 67 5.14 2.90 13.14
C MET A 67 5.41 4.40 13.20
N LYS A 68 4.78 5.11 14.14
CA LYS A 68 4.98 6.55 14.31
C LYS A 68 6.44 6.92 14.65
N PRO A 69 7.15 6.21 15.55
CA PRO A 69 8.59 6.42 15.74
C PRO A 69 9.46 6.10 14.51
N LEU A 70 9.14 5.03 13.76
CA LEU A 70 9.95 4.60 12.61
C LEU A 70 9.76 5.50 11.39
N LEU A 71 8.51 5.86 11.09
CA LEU A 71 8.16 6.62 9.90
C LEU A 71 8.17 8.13 10.13
N GLY A 72 7.87 8.56 11.36
CA GLY A 72 7.81 9.96 11.77
C GLY A 72 6.38 10.43 12.05
N GLU A 73 6.24 11.23 13.12
CA GLU A 73 4.96 11.74 13.63
C GLU A 73 4.12 12.49 12.60
N LYS A 74 4.76 13.18 11.65
CA LYS A 74 4.06 13.97 10.63
C LYS A 74 3.33 13.12 9.59
N PHE A 75 3.79 11.88 9.37
CA PHE A 75 3.27 11.03 8.30
C PHE A 75 2.25 10.01 8.79
N VAL A 76 2.18 9.76 10.11
CA VAL A 76 1.33 8.70 10.69
C VAL A 76 0.19 9.35 11.47
N HIS A 77 -1.04 9.04 11.05
CA HIS A 77 -2.26 9.48 11.74
C HIS A 77 -2.82 8.33 12.55
N ASN A 78 -2.92 8.54 13.85
CA ASN A 78 -3.52 7.54 14.74
C ASN A 78 -5.03 7.63 14.69
N GLY A 79 -5.68 6.47 14.77
CA GLY A 79 -7.12 6.37 14.97
C GLY A 79 -7.46 5.99 16.39
N GLU A 80 -8.75 5.90 16.66
CA GLU A 80 -9.31 5.42 17.93
C GLU A 80 -10.16 4.18 17.69
N ALA A 81 -10.02 3.18 18.58
CA ALA A 81 -10.91 2.03 18.61
C ALA A 81 -12.25 2.49 19.19
N VAL A 82 -13.34 2.33 18.42
CA VAL A 82 -14.68 2.77 18.81
C VAL A 82 -15.63 1.59 18.84
N LYS A 83 -16.57 1.65 19.79
CA LYS A 83 -17.76 0.78 19.82
C LYS A 83 -18.92 1.52 19.15
N LEU A 84 -19.70 0.79 18.37
CA LEU A 84 -20.80 1.28 17.55
C LEU A 84 -22.09 0.53 17.92
N PRO A 85 -23.27 1.17 17.82
CA PRO A 85 -24.54 0.47 17.97
C PRO A 85 -24.67 -0.65 16.93
N LEU A 86 -25.09 -1.84 17.35
CA LEU A 86 -25.20 -3.00 16.44
C LEU A 86 -26.22 -2.77 15.32
N ASP A 87 -27.33 -2.10 15.61
CA ASP A 87 -28.37 -1.83 14.62
C ASP A 87 -27.85 -0.90 13.51
N PHE A 88 -27.10 0.15 13.88
CA PHE A 88 -26.38 1.01 12.92
C PHE A 88 -25.45 0.19 12.02
N VAL A 89 -24.62 -0.70 12.60
CA VAL A 89 -23.66 -1.50 11.82
C VAL A 89 -24.37 -2.44 10.85
N ARG A 90 -25.50 -3.04 11.26
CA ARG A 90 -26.31 -3.91 10.39
C ARG A 90 -26.93 -3.14 9.22
N GLN A 91 -27.55 -1.99 9.50
CA GLN A 91 -28.13 -1.12 8.47
C GLN A 91 -27.06 -0.62 7.49
N LEU A 92 -25.91 -0.18 8.03
CA LEU A 92 -24.75 0.22 7.23
C LEU A 92 -24.28 -0.92 6.33
N SER A 93 -24.21 -2.16 6.84
CA SER A 93 -23.82 -3.33 6.06
C SER A 93 -24.70 -3.55 4.85
N LEU A 94 -26.02 -3.44 5.02
CA LEU A 94 -27.00 -3.64 3.95
C LEU A 94 -26.86 -2.56 2.89
N LYS A 95 -26.71 -1.30 3.31
CA LYS A 95 -26.52 -0.16 2.42
C LYS A 95 -25.26 -0.31 1.57
N VAL A 96 -24.11 -0.53 2.21
CA VAL A 96 -22.83 -0.55 1.48
C VAL A 96 -22.68 -1.78 0.60
N GLN A 97 -23.40 -2.87 0.85
CA GLN A 97 -23.25 -4.12 0.10
C GLN A 97 -23.44 -3.95 -1.41
N GLN A 98 -24.33 -3.04 -1.83
CA GLN A 98 -24.58 -2.75 -3.25
C GLN A 98 -23.48 -1.92 -3.92
N GLU A 99 -22.68 -1.19 -3.13
CA GLU A 99 -21.59 -0.33 -3.60
C GLU A 99 -20.25 -1.08 -3.70
N ARG A 100 -20.19 -2.33 -3.21
CA ARG A 100 -18.98 -3.14 -3.15
C ARG A 100 -18.68 -3.80 -4.50
N PRO A 101 -17.41 -3.81 -4.95
CA PRO A 101 -17.02 -4.57 -6.13
C PRO A 101 -17.27 -6.07 -5.94
N GLU A 102 -17.81 -6.76 -6.95
CA GLU A 102 -18.12 -8.19 -6.89
C GLU A 102 -16.91 -9.04 -6.46
N SER A 103 -15.72 -8.69 -6.94
CA SER A 103 -14.44 -9.34 -6.59
C SER A 103 -14.03 -9.22 -5.11
N ARG A 104 -14.80 -8.50 -4.29
CA ARG A 104 -14.57 -8.27 -2.87
C ARG A 104 -15.66 -8.83 -1.96
N CYS A 105 -16.71 -9.39 -2.54
CA CYS A 105 -17.88 -9.93 -1.85
C CYS A 105 -17.66 -11.35 -1.30
N ASP A 106 -16.49 -11.96 -1.52
CA ASP A 106 -16.04 -13.21 -0.89
C ASP A 106 -15.97 -13.14 0.64
N LYS A 107 -15.88 -11.92 1.17
CA LYS A 107 -15.79 -11.64 2.60
C LYS A 107 -16.84 -10.66 3.06
N VAL A 108 -17.35 -10.89 4.25
CA VAL A 108 -18.41 -10.11 4.88
C VAL A 108 -17.86 -9.11 5.87
N MET A 109 -18.58 -7.99 6.04
CA MET A 109 -18.29 -7.01 7.07
C MET A 109 -18.66 -7.57 8.44
N ASP A 110 -17.87 -7.26 9.47
CA ASP A 110 -18.19 -7.61 10.85
C ASP A 110 -19.42 -6.83 11.35
N THR A 111 -20.54 -7.52 11.49
CA THR A 111 -21.81 -6.96 11.97
C THR A 111 -22.16 -7.36 13.40
N PHE A 112 -21.29 -8.14 14.07
CA PHE A 112 -21.55 -8.72 15.39
C PHE A 112 -20.76 -8.05 16.50
N SER A 113 -19.50 -7.64 16.24
CA SER A 113 -18.67 -7.05 17.29
C SER A 113 -19.05 -5.61 17.63
N GLY A 114 -19.65 -4.89 16.70
CA GLY A 114 -19.89 -3.44 16.84
C GLY A 114 -18.60 -2.65 17.04
N CYS A 115 -17.45 -3.14 16.58
CA CYS A 115 -16.16 -2.46 16.77
C CYS A 115 -15.62 -1.93 15.44
N ALA A 116 -15.08 -0.71 15.46
CA ALA A 116 -14.45 -0.10 14.29
C ALA A 116 -13.21 0.71 14.69
N LEU A 117 -12.35 0.99 13.71
CA LEU A 117 -11.27 1.95 13.82
C LEU A 117 -11.73 3.29 13.21
N CYS A 118 -11.83 4.34 14.03
CA CYS A 118 -12.15 5.68 13.55
C CYS A 118 -10.86 6.43 13.18
N LEU A 119 -10.78 6.94 11.96
CA LEU A 119 -9.61 7.63 11.41
C LEU A 119 -10.01 8.97 10.77
N PRO A 120 -9.08 9.94 10.66
CA PRO A 120 -9.33 11.12 9.84
C PRO A 120 -9.48 10.75 8.36
N ASN A 121 -10.41 11.40 7.66
CA ASN A 121 -10.54 11.24 6.22
C ASN A 121 -9.49 12.09 5.49
N LEU A 122 -8.37 11.48 5.13
CA LEU A 122 -7.27 12.17 4.46
C LEU A 122 -7.59 12.62 3.02
N THR A 123 -8.68 12.12 2.42
CA THR A 123 -9.16 12.61 1.12
C THR A 123 -9.96 13.90 1.22
N GLN A 124 -10.36 14.27 2.44
CA GLN A 124 -11.12 15.46 2.80
C GLN A 124 -10.32 16.23 3.86
N LEU A 125 -9.29 16.98 3.49
CA LEU A 125 -8.59 17.80 4.48
C LEU A 125 -9.54 18.87 5.04
N SER A 126 -9.72 18.85 6.36
CA SER A 126 -10.51 19.84 7.09
C SER A 126 -9.92 21.24 6.92
N CYS A 127 -10.70 22.13 6.33
CA CYS A 127 -10.40 23.54 6.19
C CYS A 127 -10.73 24.26 7.50
N CYS A 128 -9.73 24.61 8.31
CA CYS A 128 -9.89 25.65 9.33
C CYS A 128 -9.56 27.04 8.76
N CYS A 129 -8.83 27.08 7.64
CA CYS A 129 -8.35 28.30 7.01
C CYS A 129 -8.39 28.10 5.49
N SER A 130 -9.38 28.69 4.81
CA SER A 130 -9.28 29.29 3.47
C SER A 130 -10.65 29.40 2.80
N ARG A 131 -10.92 30.59 2.24
CA ARG A 131 -12.00 30.91 1.30
C ARG A 131 -11.67 30.29 -0.09
N GLU A 132 -11.30 29.01 -0.13
CA GLU A 132 -10.82 28.35 -1.35
C GLU A 132 -11.97 27.80 -2.19
N HIS A 133 -12.11 28.25 -3.44
CA HIS A 133 -13.18 27.83 -4.36
C HIS A 133 -12.96 26.45 -5.03
N ARG A 134 -11.86 25.74 -4.74
CA ARG A 134 -11.51 24.47 -5.43
C ARG A 134 -11.31 23.31 -4.46
N PRO A 135 -11.86 22.12 -4.76
CA PRO A 135 -11.70 20.95 -3.91
C PRO A 135 -10.24 20.47 -3.89
N PRO A 136 -9.76 19.83 -2.80
CA PRO A 136 -8.41 19.28 -2.73
C PRO A 136 -8.23 18.10 -3.70
N LEU A 137 -7.01 17.91 -4.19
CA LEU A 137 -6.60 16.71 -4.95
C LEU A 137 -5.83 15.78 -4.02
N CYS A 138 -6.20 14.50 -3.97
CA CYS A 138 -5.47 13.50 -3.20
C CYS A 138 -5.00 12.36 -4.10
N ILE A 139 -3.77 11.91 -3.90
CA ILE A 139 -3.12 10.90 -4.72
C ILE A 139 -2.67 9.77 -3.80
N GLU A 140 -3.25 8.60 -3.99
CA GLU A 140 -2.86 7.37 -3.29
C GLU A 140 -1.87 6.59 -4.17
N ILE A 141 -0.70 6.27 -3.61
CA ILE A 141 0.35 5.47 -4.25
C ILE A 141 0.64 4.26 -3.35
N LYS A 142 0.65 3.03 -3.87
CA LYS A 142 1.18 1.86 -3.14
C LYS A 142 2.59 1.53 -3.66
N PRO A 143 3.66 2.11 -3.09
CA PRO A 143 5.00 2.10 -3.69
C PRO A 143 5.71 0.74 -3.71
N LYS A 144 5.21 -0.26 -2.96
CA LYS A 144 5.82 -1.60 -2.84
C LYS A 144 7.26 -1.52 -2.29
N CYS A 145 8.01 -2.62 -2.41
CA CYS A 145 9.37 -2.76 -1.87
C CYS A 145 10.39 -2.01 -2.74
N GLY A 146 11.07 -1.03 -2.16
CA GLY A 146 12.03 -0.14 -2.83
C GLY A 146 13.48 -0.63 -2.88
N PHE A 147 13.76 -1.85 -2.44
CA PHE A 147 15.11 -2.43 -2.43
C PHE A 147 15.15 -3.85 -2.99
N LEU A 148 16.36 -4.33 -3.32
CA LEU A 148 16.63 -5.73 -3.65
C LEU A 148 17.24 -6.40 -2.41
N PRO A 149 16.82 -7.63 -2.06
CA PRO A 149 17.40 -8.34 -0.93
C PRO A 149 18.91 -8.51 -1.12
N SER A 150 19.68 -8.31 -0.05
CA SER A 150 21.14 -8.50 0.00
C SER A 150 21.58 -9.65 0.92
N SER A 151 20.60 -10.31 1.56
CA SER A 151 20.83 -11.39 2.51
C SER A 151 21.57 -12.57 1.88
N ARG A 152 22.54 -13.14 2.62
CA ARG A 152 23.23 -14.39 2.26
C ARG A 152 22.30 -15.62 2.23
N HIS A 153 21.09 -15.51 2.78
CA HIS A 153 20.11 -16.59 2.81
C HIS A 153 19.30 -16.71 1.51
N VAL A 154 19.44 -15.76 0.58
CA VAL A 154 18.77 -15.80 -0.72
C VAL A 154 19.40 -16.89 -1.59
N THR A 155 18.61 -17.89 -1.98
CA THR A 155 19.09 -19.02 -2.79
C THR A 155 19.04 -18.79 -4.30
N LYS A 156 18.22 -17.84 -4.76
CA LYS A 156 18.02 -17.55 -6.19
C LYS A 156 18.63 -16.21 -6.57
N GLU A 157 19.69 -16.24 -7.39
CA GLU A 157 20.44 -15.06 -7.81
C GLU A 157 19.56 -13.96 -8.44
N ILE A 158 18.49 -14.34 -9.15
CA ILE A 158 17.57 -13.38 -9.78
C ILE A 158 16.95 -12.40 -8.79
N LYS A 159 16.80 -12.78 -7.51
CA LYS A 159 16.28 -11.90 -6.46
C LYS A 159 17.22 -10.72 -6.17
N HIS A 160 18.52 -10.85 -6.45
CA HIS A 160 19.50 -9.76 -6.34
C HIS A 160 19.50 -8.83 -7.57
N LYS A 161 18.78 -9.17 -8.64
CA LYS A 161 18.80 -8.47 -9.93
C LYS A 161 17.46 -7.83 -10.28
N VAL A 162 16.35 -8.51 -9.96
CA VAL A 162 14.99 -8.09 -10.30
C VAL A 162 14.15 -7.95 -9.05
N CYS A 163 13.43 -6.82 -8.94
CA CYS A 163 12.63 -6.55 -7.76
C CYS A 163 11.40 -7.45 -7.66
N ARG A 164 10.94 -7.65 -6.43
CA ARG A 164 9.77 -8.49 -6.11
C ARG A 164 8.52 -8.08 -6.89
N PHE A 165 8.32 -6.77 -7.11
CA PHE A 165 7.17 -6.27 -7.86
C PHE A 165 7.20 -6.69 -9.32
N CYS A 166 8.33 -6.46 -10.02
CA CYS A 166 8.49 -6.82 -11.42
C CYS A 166 8.31 -8.32 -11.63
N MET A 167 8.91 -9.18 -10.79
CA MET A 167 8.68 -10.63 -10.87
C MET A 167 7.21 -11.01 -10.66
N HIS A 168 6.54 -10.35 -9.70
CA HIS A 168 5.14 -10.63 -9.37
C HIS A 168 4.17 -10.16 -10.46
N GLN A 169 4.53 -9.16 -11.27
CA GLN A 169 3.70 -8.73 -12.40
C GLN A 169 3.46 -9.89 -13.38
N HIS A 170 4.51 -10.64 -13.74
CA HIS A 170 4.39 -11.82 -14.61
C HIS A 170 3.47 -12.89 -14.01
N PHE A 171 3.66 -13.19 -12.73
CA PHE A 171 2.81 -14.16 -12.03
C PHE A 171 1.34 -13.73 -12.01
N LYS A 172 1.05 -12.45 -11.73
CA LYS A 172 -0.32 -11.93 -11.71
C LYS A 172 -0.98 -11.93 -13.08
N LEU A 173 -0.22 -11.62 -14.12
CA LEU A 173 -0.70 -11.67 -15.51
C LEU A 173 -1.12 -13.09 -15.87
N ALA A 174 -0.24 -14.08 -15.62
CA ALA A 174 -0.49 -15.47 -15.94
C ALA A 174 -1.71 -16.07 -15.19
N HIS A 175 -2.00 -15.58 -13.99
CA HIS A 175 -3.16 -16.01 -13.18
C HIS A 175 -4.39 -15.11 -13.39
N GLY A 176 -4.42 -14.30 -14.44
CA GLY A 176 -5.58 -13.48 -14.82
C GLY A 176 -5.93 -12.34 -13.85
N LYS A 177 -5.10 -12.08 -12.82
CA LYS A 177 -5.36 -11.02 -11.84
C LYS A 177 -5.26 -9.62 -12.45
N TRP A 178 -4.37 -9.46 -13.42
CA TRP A 178 -4.28 -8.26 -14.24
C TRP A 178 -4.22 -8.68 -15.70
N LYS A 179 -4.76 -7.85 -16.59
CA LYS A 179 -4.75 -8.13 -18.03
C LYS A 179 -3.48 -7.62 -18.73
N ARG A 180 -2.76 -6.69 -18.09
CA ARG A 180 -1.58 -6.03 -18.65
C ARG A 180 -0.46 -5.92 -17.61
N LEU A 181 0.78 -5.98 -18.08
CA LEU A 181 1.97 -5.76 -17.26
C LEU A 181 2.15 -4.27 -17.00
N SER A 182 2.27 -3.90 -15.72
CA SER A 182 2.72 -2.55 -15.36
C SER A 182 4.23 -2.43 -15.57
N ARG A 183 4.65 -1.35 -16.25
CA ARG A 183 6.06 -0.97 -16.40
C ARG A 183 6.64 -0.28 -15.16
N TYR A 184 5.82 -0.07 -14.13
CA TYR A 184 6.25 0.53 -12.88
C TYR A 184 7.34 -0.33 -12.22
N CYS A 185 8.41 0.32 -11.75
CA CYS A 185 9.42 -0.32 -10.91
C CYS A 185 9.58 0.49 -9.61
N PRO A 186 9.39 -0.13 -8.43
CA PRO A 186 9.62 0.53 -7.15
C PRO A 186 11.02 1.14 -7.03
N LEU A 187 12.06 0.45 -7.50
CA LEU A 187 13.44 0.95 -7.41
C LEU A 187 13.65 2.27 -8.17
N ASP A 188 12.81 2.59 -9.16
CA ASP A 188 12.83 3.88 -9.86
C ASP A 188 12.19 4.98 -9.03
N LEU A 189 11.09 4.68 -8.33
CA LEU A 189 10.43 5.61 -7.42
C LEU A 189 11.31 5.92 -6.20
N PHE A 190 12.00 4.92 -5.64
CA PHE A 190 12.90 5.08 -4.49
C PHE A 190 14.33 5.51 -4.87
N SER A 191 14.55 5.93 -6.12
CA SER A 191 15.90 6.23 -6.61
C SER A 191 16.48 7.56 -6.15
N GLY A 192 15.63 8.55 -5.84
CA GLY A 192 16.05 9.95 -5.67
C GLY A 192 16.45 10.65 -6.97
N ASN A 193 16.51 9.95 -8.11
CA ASN A 193 16.72 10.55 -9.42
C ASN A 193 15.37 10.99 -9.99
N LYS A 194 15.20 12.31 -10.18
CA LYS A 194 13.93 12.90 -10.64
C LYS A 194 13.42 12.29 -11.95
N GLN A 195 14.29 11.97 -12.91
CA GLN A 195 13.88 11.38 -14.19
C GLN A 195 13.30 9.96 -14.01
N ARG A 196 13.98 9.11 -13.24
CA ARG A 196 13.52 7.76 -12.89
C ARG A 196 12.21 7.81 -12.11
N MET A 197 12.11 8.72 -11.14
CA MET A 197 10.88 8.91 -10.37
C MET A 197 9.72 9.39 -11.26
N SER A 198 9.95 10.36 -12.14
CA SER A 198 8.94 10.82 -13.09
C SER A 198 8.46 9.69 -14.01
N LEU A 199 9.38 8.84 -14.49
CA LEU A 199 9.03 7.67 -15.28
C LEU A 199 8.21 6.64 -14.48
N ALA A 200 8.57 6.41 -13.22
CA ALA A 200 7.83 5.52 -12.33
C ALA A 200 6.39 6.02 -12.10
N ILE A 201 6.20 7.31 -11.85
CA ILE A 201 4.84 7.90 -11.73
C ILE A 201 4.10 7.82 -13.07
N LYS A 202 4.76 8.08 -14.20
CA LYS A 202 4.15 7.92 -15.52
C LYS A 202 3.63 6.50 -15.76
N HIS A 203 4.41 5.48 -15.42
CA HIS A 203 3.98 4.08 -15.53
C HIS A 203 2.85 3.71 -14.55
N LEU A 204 2.79 4.35 -13.37
CA LEU A 204 1.65 4.23 -12.46
C LEU A 204 0.38 4.89 -13.00
N ILE A 205 0.50 5.96 -13.78
CA ILE A 205 -0.66 6.56 -14.48
C ILE A 205 -1.06 5.64 -15.65
N GLU A 206 -0.13 5.14 -16.46
CA GLU A 206 -0.44 4.31 -17.63
C GLU A 206 -1.12 2.97 -17.25
N GLU A 207 -0.70 2.35 -16.15
CA GLU A 207 -1.23 1.08 -15.67
C GLU A 207 -1.36 1.11 -14.14
N PRO A 208 -2.43 1.74 -13.60
CA PRO A 208 -2.60 2.02 -12.17
C PRO A 208 -2.70 0.78 -11.31
N GLN A 209 -3.39 -0.26 -11.81
CA GLN A 209 -3.74 -1.45 -11.05
C GLN A 209 -4.30 -1.04 -9.67
N ASN A 210 -3.93 -1.76 -8.60
CA ASN A 210 -4.24 -1.35 -7.24
C ASN A 210 -3.16 -0.45 -6.61
N ASN A 211 -2.36 0.28 -7.40
CA ASN A 211 -1.14 0.97 -6.94
C ASN A 211 -1.19 2.48 -7.11
N PHE A 212 -2.17 3.00 -7.84
CA PHE A 212 -2.34 4.44 -8.04
C PHE A 212 -3.82 4.79 -8.10
N LYS A 213 -4.23 5.81 -7.33
CA LYS A 213 -5.58 6.40 -7.42
C LYS A 213 -5.50 7.91 -7.25
N ILE A 214 -6.45 8.63 -7.84
CA ILE A 214 -6.61 10.07 -7.65
C ILE A 214 -8.03 10.36 -7.17
N PHE A 215 -8.14 11.19 -6.15
CA PHE A 215 -9.37 11.70 -5.58
C PHE A 215 -9.45 13.22 -5.74
N LYS A 216 -10.67 13.73 -5.95
CA LYS A 216 -10.98 15.16 -5.99
C LYS A 216 -12.14 15.42 -5.03
N GLY A 217 -11.90 16.23 -4.00
CA GLY A 217 -12.94 16.52 -2.99
C GLY A 217 -13.46 15.30 -2.23
N GLY A 218 -12.63 14.26 -2.09
CA GLY A 218 -13.02 12.99 -1.46
C GLY A 218 -13.61 11.95 -2.41
N GLU A 219 -13.85 12.28 -3.68
CA GLU A 219 -14.38 11.34 -4.69
C GLU A 219 -13.29 10.80 -5.59
N CYS A 220 -13.29 9.49 -5.84
CA CYS A 220 -12.31 8.84 -6.69
C CYS A 220 -12.59 9.19 -8.16
N ILE A 221 -11.69 9.95 -8.79
CA ILE A 221 -11.77 10.34 -10.21
C ILE A 221 -10.87 9.50 -11.10
N TYR A 222 -9.97 8.70 -10.53
CA TYR A 222 -9.05 7.87 -11.30
C TYR A 222 -8.62 6.62 -10.53
N SER A 223 -8.85 5.45 -11.10
CA SER A 223 -8.40 4.15 -10.61
C SER A 223 -8.38 3.12 -11.75
N CYS A 224 -7.81 1.94 -11.50
CA CYS A 224 -7.94 0.83 -12.45
C CYS A 224 -9.43 0.50 -12.67
N LYS A 225 -9.85 0.45 -13.93
CA LYS A 225 -11.15 -0.10 -14.34
C LYS A 225 -10.95 -1.62 -14.49
N ASP A 226 -11.92 -2.42 -14.06
CA ASP A 226 -11.81 -3.90 -14.12
C ASP A 226 -11.99 -4.45 -15.54
N ASP A 227 -12.44 -3.60 -16.48
CA ASP A 227 -12.77 -3.99 -17.85
C ASP A 227 -11.54 -3.99 -18.77
N ALA A 228 -11.35 -5.09 -19.50
CA ALA A 228 -10.09 -5.41 -20.19
C ALA A 228 -9.85 -4.56 -21.47
N ASP A 229 -10.93 -4.02 -22.05
CA ASP A 229 -10.91 -3.37 -23.37
C ASP A 229 -10.89 -1.84 -23.30
N VAL A 230 -10.99 -1.27 -22.09
CA VAL A 230 -10.98 0.18 -21.89
C VAL A 230 -9.60 0.62 -21.43
N LEU A 231 -8.80 1.16 -22.35
CA LEU A 231 -7.61 1.93 -21.98
C LEU A 231 -8.01 3.04 -21.01
N GLN A 232 -7.15 3.28 -20.02
CA GLN A 232 -7.37 4.36 -19.07
C GLN A 232 -7.56 5.68 -19.83
N ASP A 233 -8.68 6.37 -19.58
CA ASP A 233 -8.96 7.66 -20.21
C ASP A 233 -8.12 8.75 -19.52
N VAL A 234 -6.89 8.84 -20.01
CA VAL A 234 -5.90 9.82 -19.56
C VAL A 234 -6.33 11.25 -19.96
N ASP A 235 -7.18 11.40 -20.98
CA ASP A 235 -7.72 12.68 -21.42
C ASP A 235 -8.83 13.17 -20.50
N GLU A 236 -9.73 12.28 -20.05
CA GLU A 236 -10.72 12.53 -18.99
C GLU A 236 -10.02 12.98 -17.71
N LEU A 237 -8.98 12.25 -17.27
CA LEU A 237 -8.18 12.65 -16.12
C LEU A 237 -7.58 14.05 -16.31
N ALA A 238 -6.98 14.32 -17.47
CA ALA A 238 -6.41 15.64 -17.75
C ALA A 238 -7.47 16.75 -17.70
N GLN A 239 -8.71 16.51 -18.14
CA GLN A 239 -9.81 17.46 -18.02
C GLN A 239 -10.11 17.81 -16.55
N HIS A 240 -10.16 16.82 -15.66
CA HIS A 240 -10.35 17.05 -14.21
C HIS A 240 -9.21 17.86 -13.59
N LEU A 241 -7.98 17.69 -14.09
CA LEU A 241 -6.76 18.30 -13.55
C LEU A 241 -6.45 19.69 -14.13
N ARG A 242 -6.89 20.00 -15.36
CA ARG A 242 -6.65 21.28 -16.05
C ARG A 242 -6.85 22.51 -15.15
N PRO A 243 -7.96 22.64 -14.39
CA PRO A 243 -8.17 23.81 -13.54
C PRO A 243 -7.08 24.05 -12.51
N TYR A 244 -6.40 23.00 -12.02
CA TYR A 244 -5.37 23.10 -10.98
C TYR A 244 -4.03 23.56 -11.54
N PHE A 245 -3.68 23.10 -12.74
CA PHE A 245 -2.38 23.38 -13.35
C PHE A 245 -2.39 24.59 -14.28
N LEU A 246 -3.57 25.01 -14.75
CA LEU A 246 -3.76 26.10 -15.71
C LEU A 246 -4.90 27.03 -15.23
N PRO A 247 -4.64 27.95 -14.28
CA PRO A 247 -5.62 28.95 -13.89
C PRO A 247 -5.94 29.89 -15.07
N SER A 248 -7.22 30.23 -15.24
CA SER A 248 -7.73 31.15 -16.26
C SER A 248 -7.01 32.50 -16.18
N GLY A 249 -6.03 32.73 -17.07
CA GLY A 249 -5.14 33.90 -17.03
C GLY A 249 -3.90 33.77 -17.91
N SER A 250 -3.48 32.53 -18.25
CA SER A 250 -2.40 32.32 -19.23
C SER A 250 -2.92 32.59 -20.64
N LEU A 251 -2.45 33.69 -21.26
CA LEU A 251 -2.75 34.18 -22.62
C LEU A 251 -2.35 33.21 -23.76
N MET A 252 -2.10 31.93 -23.48
CA MET A 252 -1.81 30.92 -24.49
C MET A 252 -3.08 30.11 -24.78
N ASN A 253 -3.94 30.68 -25.62
CA ASN A 253 -5.21 30.11 -26.11
C ASN A 253 -5.00 28.97 -27.13
N GLY A 254 -4.05 28.07 -26.86
CA GLY A 254 -3.86 26.84 -27.62
C GLY A 254 -4.32 25.64 -26.80
N HIS A 255 -5.00 24.68 -27.43
CA HIS A 255 -5.27 23.35 -26.86
C HIS A 255 -3.96 22.73 -26.35
N GLN A 256 -3.61 22.95 -25.08
CA GLN A 256 -2.46 22.26 -24.49
C GLN A 256 -2.80 20.79 -24.37
N SER A 257 -1.93 19.94 -24.93
CA SER A 257 -2.11 18.49 -24.89
C SER A 257 -2.21 18.00 -23.44
N SER A 258 -3.05 16.98 -23.21
CA SER A 258 -3.19 16.30 -21.91
C SER A 258 -1.85 15.89 -21.31
N LYS A 259 -0.86 15.60 -22.17
CA LYS A 259 0.53 15.32 -21.81
C LYS A 259 1.18 16.42 -20.96
N VAL A 260 0.90 17.70 -21.22
CA VAL A 260 1.48 18.81 -20.44
C VAL A 260 0.94 18.83 -19.01
N VAL A 261 -0.39 18.69 -18.86
CA VAL A 261 -1.07 18.67 -17.55
C VAL A 261 -0.55 17.51 -16.69
N LEU A 262 -0.41 16.33 -17.30
CA LEU A 262 0.10 15.14 -16.61
C LEU A 262 1.57 15.27 -16.25
N ASN A 263 2.38 15.90 -17.09
CA ASN A 263 3.78 16.16 -16.77
C ASN A 263 3.91 17.11 -15.57
N GLU A 264 3.10 18.18 -15.49
CA GLU A 264 3.09 19.06 -14.31
C GLU A 264 2.61 18.32 -13.05
N LEU A 265 1.57 17.48 -13.16
CA LEU A 265 1.15 16.59 -12.06
C LEU A 265 2.32 15.71 -11.59
N ILE A 266 3.02 15.06 -12.51
CA ILE A 266 4.18 14.20 -12.19
C ILE A 266 5.27 15.00 -11.48
N GLN A 267 5.57 16.22 -11.93
CA GLN A 267 6.58 17.07 -11.27
C GLN A 267 6.17 17.47 -9.85
N VAL A 268 4.89 17.80 -9.64
CA VAL A 268 4.35 18.11 -8.31
C VAL A 268 4.44 16.89 -7.39
N ILE A 269 4.09 15.69 -7.88
CA ILE A 269 4.24 14.44 -7.13
C ILE A 269 5.69 14.19 -6.73
N VAL A 270 6.61 14.21 -7.70
CA VAL A 270 8.03 13.95 -7.43
C VAL A 270 8.60 14.97 -6.45
N SER A 271 8.19 16.24 -6.54
CA SER A 271 8.63 17.29 -5.62
C SER A 271 8.13 17.06 -4.19
N ALA A 272 6.86 16.65 -4.01
CA ALA A 272 6.33 16.31 -2.69
C ALA A 272 7.02 15.07 -2.09
N LEU A 273 7.29 14.04 -2.90
CA LEU A 273 7.99 12.83 -2.45
C LEU A 273 9.46 13.06 -2.07
N LEU A 274 10.10 14.06 -2.68
CA LEU A 274 11.48 14.46 -2.39
C LEU A 274 11.58 15.55 -1.32
N SER A 275 10.46 16.07 -0.82
CA SER A 275 10.48 17.10 0.20
C SER A 275 11.16 16.58 1.47
N SER A 276 12.25 17.23 1.86
CA SER A 276 12.94 17.00 3.14
C SER A 276 12.78 18.23 4.02
N TRP A 277 12.60 17.98 5.31
CA TRP A 277 12.35 19.02 6.30
C TRP A 277 13.61 19.41 7.11
N ASP A 278 14.74 18.73 6.91
CA ASP A 278 16.03 19.09 7.52
C ASP A 278 17.13 19.20 6.44
N PRO A 279 17.33 20.38 5.84
CA PRO A 279 18.30 20.58 4.75
C PRO A 279 19.77 20.43 5.20
N ARG A 280 20.04 20.19 6.49
CA ARG A 280 21.40 20.17 7.08
C ARG A 280 22.05 18.79 7.14
N LYS A 281 21.39 17.72 6.69
CA LYS A 281 21.91 16.35 6.77
C LYS A 281 21.99 15.66 5.41
N THR A 282 22.91 16.13 4.56
CA THR A 282 23.32 15.42 3.34
C THR A 282 24.39 14.39 3.68
N HIS A 283 23.98 13.17 4.04
CA HIS A 283 24.89 12.02 3.98
C HIS A 283 24.89 11.45 2.57
N LEU A 284 26.07 11.20 2.03
CA LEU A 284 26.28 10.45 0.79
C LEU A 284 25.86 8.99 1.05
N SER A 285 24.68 8.58 0.59
CA SER A 285 24.36 7.15 0.52
C SER A 285 25.02 6.52 -0.70
N GLU A 286 25.45 5.28 -0.60
CA GLU A 286 25.95 4.48 -1.72
C GLU A 286 24.96 4.49 -2.89
N GLY A 287 25.50 4.45 -4.12
CA GLY A 287 24.70 4.39 -5.34
C GLY A 287 23.73 3.22 -5.29
N ARG A 288 22.43 3.49 -5.42
CA ARG A 288 21.41 2.45 -5.26
C ARG A 288 21.35 1.51 -6.46
N VAL A 289 21.22 0.22 -6.17
CA VAL A 289 21.12 -0.87 -7.16
C VAL A 289 19.91 -0.65 -8.07
N ARG A 290 20.07 -0.97 -9.36
CA ARG A 290 19.02 -0.88 -10.37
C ARG A 290 18.35 -2.24 -10.55
N CYS A 291 17.06 -2.22 -10.85
CA CYS A 291 16.32 -3.43 -11.22
C CYS A 291 16.55 -3.71 -12.72
N GLU A 292 17.02 -4.90 -13.08
CA GLU A 292 17.26 -5.29 -14.47
C GLU A 292 15.98 -5.32 -15.32
N ALA A 293 14.82 -5.54 -14.69
CA ALA A 293 13.52 -5.48 -15.37
C ALA A 293 12.99 -4.06 -15.61
N SER A 294 13.65 -3.01 -15.12
CA SER A 294 13.24 -1.63 -15.42
C SER A 294 13.73 -1.21 -16.81
N LEU A 295 12.83 -0.70 -17.64
CA LEU A 295 13.05 -0.34 -19.05
C LEU A 295 13.86 0.96 -19.27
N LEU A 296 14.59 1.45 -18.25
CA LEU A 296 15.40 2.66 -18.41
C LEU A 296 16.50 2.43 -19.45
N HIS A 297 16.40 3.18 -20.56
CA HIS A 297 17.44 3.28 -21.58
C HIS A 297 18.79 3.57 -20.90
N ARG A 298 19.76 2.68 -21.09
CA ARG A 298 21.15 2.84 -20.60
C ARG A 298 21.75 4.19 -21.00
N ASP A 299 21.22 4.83 -22.04
CA ASP A 299 21.77 6.02 -22.69
C ASP A 299 21.37 7.37 -22.05
N LEU A 300 20.40 7.41 -21.12
CA LEU A 300 19.86 8.70 -20.60
C LEU A 300 20.48 9.18 -19.28
N LEU A 301 21.39 8.42 -18.64
CA LEU A 301 21.87 8.74 -17.30
C LEU A 301 23.39 8.96 -17.30
N ARG A 302 23.83 10.23 -17.26
CA ARG A 302 25.16 10.56 -16.72
C ARG A 302 25.24 10.06 -15.29
N ASN A 303 26.29 9.30 -14.95
CA ASN A 303 26.61 8.76 -13.64
C ASN A 303 26.69 9.85 -12.56
N THR A 304 25.54 10.28 -12.06
CA THR A 304 25.42 11.09 -10.86
C THR A 304 24.73 10.22 -9.83
N ASN A 305 25.40 10.01 -8.69
CA ASN A 305 24.84 9.27 -7.57
C ASN A 305 23.69 10.09 -7.00
N HIS A 306 22.46 9.76 -7.40
CA HIS A 306 21.27 10.30 -6.78
C HIS A 306 20.85 9.40 -5.63
N CYS A 307 20.46 10.04 -4.53
CA CYS A 307 19.91 9.40 -3.36
C CYS A 307 18.61 10.10 -2.95
N LEU A 308 17.76 9.40 -2.21
CA LEU A 308 16.62 10.03 -1.57
C LEU A 308 17.12 11.05 -0.54
N PRO A 309 16.53 12.26 -0.49
CA PRO A 309 16.81 13.21 0.58
C PRO A 309 16.52 12.57 1.93
N LYS A 310 17.43 12.74 2.89
CA LYS A 310 17.27 12.20 4.23
C LYS A 310 15.96 12.71 4.85
N ASP A 311 15.28 11.82 5.55
CA ASP A 311 14.03 12.12 6.25
C ASP A 311 12.85 12.52 5.33
N CYS A 312 12.99 12.41 4.00
CA CYS A 312 11.81 12.45 3.14
C CYS A 312 10.95 11.19 3.36
N VAL A 313 9.69 11.24 2.95
CA VAL A 313 8.74 10.14 3.20
C VAL A 313 9.21 8.80 2.62
N LEU A 314 9.83 8.82 1.43
CA LEU A 314 10.32 7.61 0.78
C LEU A 314 11.57 7.08 1.48
N ASP A 315 12.42 7.94 2.03
CA ASP A 315 13.60 7.53 2.81
C ASP A 315 13.17 6.82 4.11
N LYS A 316 12.18 7.37 4.82
CA LYS A 316 11.59 6.76 6.02
C LYS A 316 10.92 5.40 5.73
N ILE A 317 10.12 5.33 4.67
CA ILE A 317 9.49 4.08 4.23
C ILE A 317 10.57 3.05 3.89
N LEU A 318 11.58 3.44 3.12
CA LEU A 318 12.65 2.54 2.69
C LEU A 318 13.49 2.05 3.87
N GLY A 319 13.86 2.93 4.80
CA GLY A 319 14.56 2.55 6.02
C GLY A 319 13.77 1.53 6.84
N THR A 320 12.45 1.69 6.93
CA THR A 320 11.57 0.71 7.60
C THR A 320 11.48 -0.60 6.80
N GLN A 321 11.39 -0.54 5.47
CA GLN A 321 11.40 -1.74 4.61
C GLN A 321 12.68 -2.57 4.77
N MET A 322 13.82 -1.89 4.90
CA MET A 322 15.14 -2.52 5.04
C MET A 322 15.39 -3.16 6.42
N LEU A 323 14.43 -3.08 7.35
CA LEU A 323 14.46 -3.91 8.55
C LEU A 323 14.40 -5.41 8.21
N ASP A 324 13.81 -5.77 7.06
CA ASP A 324 13.94 -7.11 6.45
C ASP A 324 15.37 -7.33 5.93
N SER A 325 16.26 -7.72 6.85
CA SER A 325 17.67 -7.96 6.56
C SER A 325 17.97 -9.41 6.15
N LEU A 326 17.02 -10.33 6.33
CA LEU A 326 17.23 -11.76 6.13
C LEU A 326 16.59 -12.29 4.85
N ASP A 327 15.67 -11.52 4.23
CA ASP A 327 14.72 -12.00 3.24
C ASP A 327 13.80 -13.09 3.83
N ILE A 328 12.68 -13.37 3.15
CA ILE A 328 11.74 -14.42 3.59
C ILE A 328 12.40 -15.81 3.66
N GLU A 329 13.44 -16.06 2.85
CA GLU A 329 14.21 -17.31 2.86
C GLU A 329 15.03 -17.47 4.14
N GLY A 330 15.56 -16.39 4.71
CA GLY A 330 16.24 -16.41 6.01
C GLY A 330 15.27 -16.33 7.20
N LEU A 331 14.08 -15.75 7.01
CA LEU A 331 13.08 -15.60 8.07
C LEU A 331 12.29 -16.89 8.35
N ASN A 332 11.95 -17.65 7.30
CA ASN A 332 11.11 -18.85 7.42
C ASN A 332 11.71 -19.95 8.34
N PRO A 333 13.03 -20.21 8.34
CA PRO A 333 13.65 -21.11 9.33
C PRO A 333 13.50 -20.63 10.78
N LEU A 334 13.62 -19.32 11.03
CA LEU A 334 13.43 -18.74 12.36
C LEU A 334 11.97 -18.89 12.82
N PHE A 335 11.02 -18.68 11.91
CA PHE A 335 9.61 -18.94 12.19
C PHE A 335 9.37 -20.39 12.64
N LYS A 336 9.94 -21.37 11.94
CA LYS A 336 9.82 -22.79 12.32
C LYS A 336 10.43 -23.09 13.69
N ARG A 337 11.55 -22.44 14.05
CA ARG A 337 12.16 -22.57 15.38
C ARG A 337 11.18 -22.11 16.48
N VAL A 338 10.53 -20.97 16.27
CA VAL A 338 9.52 -20.44 17.21
C VAL A 338 8.28 -21.34 17.25
N GLU A 339 7.78 -21.82 16.11
CA GLU A 339 6.64 -22.74 16.12
C GLU A 339 6.94 -24.02 16.88
N GLN A 340 8.12 -24.62 16.68
CA GLN A 340 8.52 -25.82 17.40
C GLN A 340 8.56 -25.56 18.92
N HIS A 341 9.15 -24.44 19.34
CA HIS A 341 9.19 -24.05 20.75
C HIS A 341 7.78 -23.86 21.34
N LEU A 342 6.86 -23.25 20.59
CA LEU A 342 5.49 -23.02 21.05
C LEU A 342 4.63 -24.30 21.08
N GLN A 343 5.01 -25.35 20.36
CA GLN A 343 4.36 -26.66 20.50
C GLN A 343 4.63 -27.25 21.88
N ASP A 344 5.87 -27.13 22.35
CA ASP A 344 6.28 -27.62 23.67
C ASP A 344 5.86 -26.65 24.79
N PHE A 345 5.88 -25.35 24.53
CA PHE A 345 5.62 -24.27 25.50
C PHE A 345 4.54 -23.27 25.02
N PRO A 346 3.26 -23.69 24.86
CA PRO A 346 2.23 -22.85 24.27
C PRO A 346 1.89 -21.59 25.09
N LYS A 347 2.07 -21.65 26.42
CA LYS A 347 1.85 -20.50 27.32
C LYS A 347 2.86 -19.38 27.12
N GLU A 348 4.02 -19.67 26.54
CA GLU A 348 5.06 -18.66 26.33
C GLU A 348 4.75 -17.70 25.19
N ARG A 349 3.76 -18.00 24.34
CA ARG A 349 3.33 -17.10 23.24
C ARG A 349 3.04 -15.69 23.72
N SER A 350 2.33 -15.55 24.84
CA SER A 350 2.03 -14.25 25.45
C SER A 350 3.27 -13.60 26.07
N SER A 351 4.15 -14.39 26.70
CA SER A 351 5.39 -13.88 27.31
C SER A 351 6.41 -13.38 26.27
N LEU A 352 6.45 -14.02 25.09
CA LEU A 352 7.25 -13.63 23.94
C LEU A 352 6.64 -12.43 23.18
N GLN A 353 5.47 -11.94 23.60
CA GLN A 353 4.78 -10.78 23.02
C GLN A 353 4.52 -10.92 21.52
N ILE A 354 4.18 -12.14 21.09
CA ILE A 354 3.95 -12.47 19.67
C ILE A 354 2.72 -11.70 19.14
N ASP A 355 1.63 -11.65 19.87
CA ASP A 355 0.43 -10.91 19.43
C ASP A 355 0.30 -9.53 20.07
N GLY A 356 1.42 -8.98 20.55
CA GLY A 356 1.47 -7.77 21.37
C GLY A 356 1.44 -8.08 22.89
N PRO A 357 1.26 -7.04 23.73
CA PRO A 357 0.96 -5.65 23.37
C PRO A 357 2.14 -4.96 22.66
N TYR A 358 1.82 -4.12 21.68
CA TYR A 358 2.81 -3.36 20.90
C TYR A 358 3.20 -2.06 21.64
N SER A 359 3.97 -2.20 22.71
CA SER A 359 4.45 -1.10 23.55
C SER A 359 5.76 -0.49 23.02
N GLN A 360 6.27 0.54 23.70
CA GLN A 360 7.61 1.07 23.43
C GLN A 360 8.71 0.02 23.65
N SER A 361 8.59 -0.81 24.69
CA SER A 361 9.54 -1.91 24.95
C SER A 361 9.57 -2.94 23.81
N PHE A 362 8.44 -3.13 23.10
CA PHE A 362 8.40 -3.99 21.92
C PHE A 362 9.24 -3.40 20.77
N LEU A 363 9.16 -2.09 20.53
CA LEU A 363 10.00 -1.42 19.54
C LEU A 363 11.50 -1.50 19.90
N GLU A 364 11.85 -1.30 21.17
CA GLU A 364 13.23 -1.41 21.65
C GLU A 364 13.81 -2.81 21.39
N LYS A 365 13.02 -3.87 21.63
CA LYS A 365 13.43 -5.25 21.30
C LYS A 365 13.72 -5.44 19.81
N ILE A 366 12.92 -4.84 18.93
CA ILE A 366 13.12 -4.91 17.48
C ILE A 366 14.42 -4.18 17.08
N GLN A 367 14.65 -3.00 17.65
CA GLN A 367 15.81 -2.16 17.34
C GLN A 367 17.13 -2.74 17.87
N ASN A 368 17.10 -3.34 19.06
CA ASN A 368 18.27 -3.93 19.71
C ASN A 368 18.50 -5.41 19.34
N CYS A 369 17.70 -5.97 18.44
CA CYS A 369 17.83 -7.35 18.01
C CYS A 369 19.20 -7.58 17.33
N PRO A 370 20.01 -8.57 17.81
CA PRO A 370 21.36 -8.82 17.32
C PRO A 370 21.46 -8.96 15.80
N THR A 371 22.63 -8.65 15.23
CA THR A 371 22.88 -8.81 13.79
C THR A 371 23.04 -10.28 13.40
N GLU A 372 23.67 -11.08 14.26
CA GLU A 372 23.93 -12.50 14.04
C GLU A 372 22.98 -13.38 14.85
N ASP A 373 22.65 -14.55 14.31
CA ASP A 373 21.79 -15.55 14.98
C ASP A 373 22.57 -16.24 16.08
N ASP A 374 22.16 -16.01 17.33
CA ASP A 374 22.72 -16.65 18.54
C ASP A 374 22.05 -17.99 18.88
N GLY A 375 21.10 -18.44 18.06
CA GLY A 375 20.34 -19.67 18.26
C GLY A 375 19.14 -19.52 19.20
N SER A 376 18.95 -18.37 19.84
CA SER A 376 17.86 -18.16 20.82
C SER A 376 16.47 -18.05 20.18
N ILE A 377 15.44 -18.22 21.02
CA ILE A 377 14.05 -17.98 20.63
C ILE A 377 13.77 -16.48 20.56
N GLU A 378 14.37 -15.70 21.45
CA GLU A 378 14.28 -14.24 21.50
C GLU A 378 14.80 -13.61 20.21
N TYR A 379 15.91 -14.10 19.68
CA TYR A 379 16.43 -13.69 18.38
C TYR A 379 15.44 -14.02 17.25
N ALA A 380 14.93 -15.26 17.22
CA ALA A 380 14.02 -15.72 16.18
C ALA A 380 12.70 -14.91 16.18
N VAL A 381 12.12 -14.67 17.35
CA VAL A 381 10.96 -13.80 17.55
C VAL A 381 11.29 -12.37 17.12
N GLY A 382 12.39 -11.80 17.62
CA GLY A 382 12.80 -10.42 17.30
C GLY A 382 13.00 -10.16 15.80
N LYS A 383 13.53 -11.14 15.05
CA LYS A 383 13.63 -11.05 13.58
C LYS A 383 12.27 -11.24 12.90
N GLY A 384 11.43 -12.14 13.42
CA GLY A 384 10.07 -12.40 12.94
C GLY A 384 9.15 -11.17 12.95
N TYR A 385 9.32 -10.28 13.95
CA TYR A 385 8.50 -9.08 14.15
C TYR A 385 8.96 -7.83 13.43
N ARG A 386 10.10 -7.88 12.72
CA ARG A 386 10.58 -6.69 12.05
C ARG A 386 9.49 -6.19 11.11
N PRO A 387 8.99 -4.95 11.31
CA PRO A 387 7.94 -4.41 10.50
C PRO A 387 8.46 -4.44 9.07
N VAL A 388 7.95 -5.36 8.26
CA VAL A 388 8.20 -5.31 6.82
C VAL A 388 6.99 -4.64 6.22
N PRO A 389 6.99 -3.31 6.06
CA PRO A 389 5.99 -2.58 5.31
C PRO A 389 6.10 -2.97 3.82
N ARG A 390 5.77 -4.22 3.48
CA ARG A 390 5.76 -4.71 2.08
C ARG A 390 4.64 -4.05 1.28
N LEU A 391 3.62 -3.49 1.95
CA LEU A 391 2.34 -3.06 1.37
C LEU A 391 1.81 -1.78 1.99
N THR A 392 2.67 -0.83 2.32
CA THR A 392 2.23 0.49 2.77
C THR A 392 1.63 1.27 1.61
N SER A 393 0.56 2.03 1.89
CA SER A 393 -0.03 2.98 0.95
C SER A 393 0.39 4.39 1.37
N LEU A 394 0.83 5.20 0.42
CA LEU A 394 1.21 6.59 0.59
C LEU A 394 0.07 7.46 0.05
N TYR A 395 -0.49 8.31 0.89
CA TYR A 395 -1.42 9.36 0.48
C TYR A 395 -0.68 10.69 0.43
N THR A 396 -0.74 11.38 -0.71
CA THR A 396 -0.32 12.78 -0.78
C THR A 396 -1.51 13.62 -1.19
N ALA A 397 -1.87 14.57 -0.34
CA ALA A 397 -2.91 15.53 -0.62
C ALA A 397 -2.30 16.87 -1.02
N TYR A 398 -2.83 17.47 -2.08
CA TYR A 398 -2.40 18.73 -2.66
C TYR A 398 -3.55 19.72 -2.59
N ARG A 399 -3.22 20.95 -2.17
CA ARG A 399 -4.09 22.12 -2.20
C ARG A 399 -3.42 23.22 -2.98
N LEU A 400 -4.17 23.93 -3.81
CA LEU A 400 -3.66 25.05 -4.57
C LEU A 400 -3.63 26.28 -3.67
N ASP A 401 -2.45 26.86 -3.47
CA ASP A 401 -2.29 28.13 -2.77
C ASP A 401 -2.64 29.27 -3.73
N GLN A 402 -3.67 30.06 -3.39
CA GLN A 402 -4.00 31.28 -4.10
C GLN A 402 -3.65 32.46 -3.18
N SER A 403 -2.38 32.85 -3.15
CA SER A 403 -2.00 34.15 -2.59
C SER A 403 -2.62 35.27 -3.44
N LEU A 404 -3.29 36.22 -2.79
CA LEU A 404 -3.97 37.36 -3.43
C LEU A 404 -3.04 38.39 -4.08
N GLU A 405 -1.73 38.18 -4.07
CA GLU A 405 -0.75 39.11 -4.63
C GLU A 405 0.10 38.43 -5.69
N ILE A 406 -0.06 38.91 -6.93
CA ILE A 406 0.70 38.58 -8.15
C ILE A 406 0.54 37.11 -8.58
N GLN A 407 -0.24 36.87 -9.65
CA GLN A 407 -0.32 35.53 -10.26
C GLN A 407 1.08 35.04 -10.65
N PRO A 408 1.62 34.00 -9.99
CA PRO A 408 2.90 33.45 -10.39
C PRO A 408 2.74 32.72 -11.72
N SER A 409 3.81 32.65 -12.51
CA SER A 409 3.83 31.93 -13.80
C SER A 409 3.56 30.43 -13.69
N LYS A 410 3.59 29.88 -12.46
CA LYS A 410 3.26 28.49 -12.13
C LYS A 410 2.36 28.41 -10.88
N PRO A 411 1.42 27.47 -10.83
CA PRO A 411 0.59 27.24 -9.65
C PRO A 411 1.44 26.79 -8.45
N HIS A 412 1.22 27.40 -7.27
CA HIS A 412 1.80 26.94 -6.03
C HIS A 412 0.87 25.95 -5.35
N PHE A 413 1.41 24.79 -4.95
CA PHE A 413 0.67 23.79 -4.19
C PHE A 413 1.22 23.71 -2.76
N THR A 414 0.34 23.80 -1.78
CA THR A 414 0.61 23.25 -0.44
C THR A 414 0.28 21.76 -0.48
N TYR A 415 1.04 20.94 0.22
CA TYR A 415 0.79 19.50 0.26
C TYR A 415 0.98 18.94 1.66
N SER A 416 0.27 17.85 1.92
CA SER A 416 0.43 17.01 3.10
C SER A 416 0.66 15.57 2.63
N VAL A 417 1.62 14.89 3.25
CA VAL A 417 1.96 13.50 2.94
C VAL A 417 1.61 12.66 4.15
N SER A 418 1.01 11.50 3.93
CA SER A 418 0.53 10.62 4.99
C SER A 418 0.65 9.16 4.58
N ILE A 419 0.87 8.29 5.56
CA ILE A 419 1.12 6.87 5.35
C ILE A 419 -0.03 6.08 5.95
N LEU A 420 -0.61 5.19 5.14
CA LEU A 420 -1.75 4.34 5.47
C LEU A 420 -1.41 2.85 5.37
N ASP A 421 -2.34 2.01 5.82
CA ASP A 421 -2.27 0.55 5.81
C ASP A 421 -1.10 -0.01 6.66
N LEU A 422 -0.97 0.54 7.88
CA LEU A 422 0.12 0.27 8.81
C LEU A 422 -0.15 -0.87 9.80
N ASP A 423 -1.16 -1.72 9.55
CA ASP A 423 -1.50 -2.83 10.43
C ASP A 423 -0.36 -3.83 10.58
N PRO A 424 -0.12 -4.36 11.80
CA PRO A 424 0.81 -5.46 11.99
C PRO A 424 0.35 -6.67 11.17
N LYS A 425 1.31 -7.35 10.52
CA LYS A 425 1.00 -8.59 9.81
C LYS A 425 1.01 -9.75 10.80
N PRO A 426 0.01 -10.67 10.76
CA PRO A 426 0.00 -11.83 11.63
C PRO A 426 1.27 -12.67 11.46
N TYR A 427 1.77 -13.22 12.55
CA TYR A 427 2.96 -14.05 12.56
C TYR A 427 2.79 -15.30 11.67
N GLU A 428 1.59 -15.85 11.68
CA GLU A 428 1.15 -17.02 10.89
C GLU A 428 1.14 -16.75 9.37
N SER A 429 1.33 -15.50 8.94
CA SER A 429 1.43 -15.19 7.51
C SER A 429 2.79 -15.53 6.90
N ILE A 430 3.84 -15.76 7.71
CA ILE A 430 5.21 -16.02 7.24
C ILE A 430 5.28 -17.25 6.31
N PRO A 431 4.72 -18.42 6.63
CA PRO A 431 4.72 -19.58 5.73
C PRO A 431 4.04 -19.30 4.39
N HIS A 432 2.92 -18.59 4.40
CA HIS A 432 2.23 -18.20 3.17
C HIS A 432 3.11 -17.27 2.31
N GLN A 433 3.78 -16.29 2.92
CA GLN A 433 4.71 -15.40 2.20
C GLN A 433 5.88 -16.17 1.60
N SER A 434 6.45 -17.16 2.32
CA SER A 434 7.54 -17.99 1.82
C SER A 434 7.13 -18.82 0.59
N ARG A 435 5.95 -19.48 0.66
CA ARG A 435 5.39 -20.22 -0.48
C ARG A 435 5.11 -19.31 -1.68
N LEU A 436 4.51 -18.15 -1.43
CA LEU A 436 4.19 -17.18 -2.47
C LEU A 436 5.46 -16.63 -3.14
N ASP A 437 6.50 -16.32 -2.37
CA ASP A 437 7.79 -15.88 -2.90
C ASP A 437 8.39 -16.91 -3.85
N SER A 438 8.45 -18.17 -3.40
CA SER A 438 8.93 -19.30 -4.21
C SER A 438 8.15 -19.45 -5.52
N LYS A 439 6.81 -19.37 -5.47
CA LYS A 439 5.95 -19.44 -6.67
C LYS A 439 6.28 -18.33 -7.67
N ILE A 440 6.45 -17.09 -7.20
CA ILE A 440 6.72 -15.95 -8.07
C ILE A 440 8.11 -16.00 -8.68
N VAL A 441 9.14 -16.31 -7.89
CA VAL A 441 10.52 -16.40 -8.38
C VAL A 441 10.64 -17.52 -9.41
N ASN A 442 10.09 -18.71 -9.12
CA ASN A 442 10.12 -19.83 -10.04
C ASN A 442 9.34 -19.56 -11.34
N HIS A 443 8.18 -18.91 -11.26
CA HIS A 443 7.42 -18.52 -12.45
C HIS A 443 8.18 -17.50 -13.30
N TYR A 444 8.80 -16.50 -12.67
CA TYR A 444 9.59 -15.49 -13.39
C TYR A 444 10.79 -16.11 -14.12
N LEU A 445 11.53 -17.01 -13.46
CA LEU A 445 12.63 -17.75 -14.09
C LEU A 445 12.15 -18.55 -15.30
N ARG A 446 11.03 -19.29 -15.17
CA ARG A 446 10.47 -20.09 -16.27
C ARG A 446 10.03 -19.26 -17.47
N SER A 447 9.52 -18.04 -17.24
CA SER A 447 8.94 -17.17 -18.27
C SER A 447 9.93 -16.22 -18.95
N THR A 448 11.11 -16.01 -18.36
CA THR A 448 12.09 -15.02 -18.86
C THR A 448 13.44 -15.61 -19.25
N LEU A 449 13.73 -16.87 -18.92
CA LEU A 449 14.96 -17.53 -19.36
C LEU A 449 14.87 -17.97 -20.85
N PRO A 450 15.92 -17.73 -21.67
CA PRO A 450 15.89 -17.97 -23.12
C PRO A 450 15.53 -19.40 -23.55
N ASN A 451 15.91 -20.41 -22.76
CA ASN A 451 15.72 -21.83 -23.14
C ASN A 451 14.26 -22.31 -23.13
N ASN A 452 13.30 -21.48 -22.71
CA ASN A 452 11.88 -21.85 -22.68
C ASN A 452 11.01 -21.10 -23.70
N GLN A 453 11.55 -20.20 -24.51
CA GLN A 453 10.75 -19.51 -25.53
C GLN A 453 10.27 -20.45 -26.66
N GLU A 454 10.97 -21.57 -26.90
CA GLU A 454 10.49 -22.61 -27.82
C GLU A 454 9.38 -23.50 -27.21
N LEU A 455 9.40 -23.72 -25.89
CA LEU A 455 8.39 -24.51 -25.18
C LEU A 455 7.14 -23.70 -24.80
N ALA A 456 7.27 -22.40 -24.56
CA ALA A 456 6.13 -21.52 -24.25
C ALA A 456 5.18 -21.34 -25.45
N ASN A 457 5.66 -21.53 -26.68
CA ASN A 457 4.82 -21.54 -27.88
C ASN A 457 4.15 -22.90 -28.14
N GLN A 458 4.58 -23.97 -27.48
CA GLN A 458 3.95 -25.31 -27.57
C GLN A 458 3.03 -25.62 -26.38
N SER A 459 3.24 -25.01 -25.21
CA SER A 459 2.40 -25.21 -24.02
C SER A 459 1.10 -24.39 -24.00
N VAL A 460 0.85 -23.57 -25.02
CA VAL A 460 -0.47 -22.92 -25.22
C VAL A 460 -1.52 -23.91 -25.74
N PHE A 461 -1.12 -25.15 -26.10
CA PHE A 461 -2.04 -26.10 -26.75
C PHE A 461 -2.24 -27.46 -26.05
N LEU A 462 -1.54 -27.81 -24.97
CA LEU A 462 -1.75 -29.10 -24.29
C LEU A 462 -1.54 -29.01 -22.77
N GLY A 463 -2.59 -29.33 -22.00
CA GLY A 463 -2.51 -29.63 -20.57
C GLY A 463 -3.50 -28.89 -19.67
N TRP A 464 -4.81 -29.08 -19.87
CA TRP A 464 -5.77 -28.95 -18.78
C TRP A 464 -5.59 -30.14 -17.84
N ASP A 465 -4.91 -29.92 -16.72
CA ASP A 465 -5.12 -30.72 -15.52
C ASP A 465 -5.67 -29.79 -14.43
N ARG A 466 -6.99 -29.91 -14.26
CA ARG A 466 -7.71 -29.40 -13.09
C ARG A 466 -7.44 -30.35 -11.94
N GLU A 467 -6.61 -29.94 -10.99
CA GLU A 467 -6.74 -30.42 -9.61
C GLU A 467 -7.44 -29.31 -8.81
N GLY A 468 -8.55 -29.70 -8.19
CA GLY A 468 -9.66 -28.82 -7.83
C GLY A 468 -9.42 -27.88 -6.66
N GLU A 469 -9.91 -26.66 -6.84
CA GLU A 469 -10.76 -26.01 -5.85
C GLU A 469 -12.15 -25.88 -6.52
N ASP A 470 -13.16 -26.52 -5.93
CA ASP A 470 -14.51 -26.64 -6.45
C ASP A 470 -15.17 -25.26 -6.64
N CYS A 471 -15.18 -24.79 -7.89
CA CYS A 471 -16.11 -23.78 -8.37
C CYS A 471 -17.41 -24.46 -8.80
N THR A 472 -18.38 -24.58 -7.88
CA THR A 472 -19.75 -24.94 -8.29
C THR A 472 -20.55 -23.66 -8.55
N LEU A 473 -20.50 -23.19 -9.79
CA LEU A 473 -21.50 -22.30 -10.36
C LEU A 473 -22.78 -23.12 -10.58
N VAL A 474 -23.81 -22.90 -9.77
CA VAL A 474 -25.18 -23.38 -10.08
C VAL A 474 -25.99 -22.18 -10.56
N PHE A 475 -26.18 -22.10 -11.87
CA PHE A 475 -27.27 -21.31 -12.45
C PHE A 475 -28.59 -22.03 -12.17
N HIS A 476 -29.54 -21.36 -11.52
CA HIS A 476 -30.94 -21.77 -11.61
C HIS A 476 -31.62 -21.00 -12.77
N PRO A 477 -32.36 -21.69 -13.65
CA PRO A 477 -33.12 -21.05 -14.72
C PRO A 477 -34.39 -20.39 -14.17
N VAL A 478 -34.69 -19.21 -14.73
CA VAL A 478 -35.94 -18.42 -14.80
C VAL A 478 -36.99 -18.66 -13.70
#